data_AF-A0A1C5Y4Z1-F1
#
_entry.id   AF-A0A1C5Y4Z1-F1
#
_cell.length_a   1.000
_cell.length_b   1.000
_cell.length_c   1.000
_cell.angle_alpha   90.00
_cell.angle_beta   90.00
_cell.angle_gamma   90.00
#
_symmetry.space_group_name_H-M   'P 1'
#
loop_
_entity.id
_entity.type
_entity.pdbx_description
1 polymer ?
#
loop_
_entity_poly.entity_id
_entity_poly.type
_entity_poly.pdbx_seq_one_letter_code
_entity_poly.pdbx_strand_id
1 'polypeptide(L)'
;MAKYSISAHKNLIKITQKSMKKLPVNERELAVFQENLLPGLFRPAMEGKHRIIYTAPQSVSLSRYIRKGLNVHRFYSIVAQIVEMIKKIELYKFYLPNLVLDTEIIFVKETTGELFFLYEPLLSRESNINVYNFLEKMVKEIKSDDLELGKESRAFLDFIADTANYRIEDIEQYILKRYPQIYQEIKRTESGKSGFIASSQLANRQHYAPSAQIEPAYEPETTVLIEEDGTTLLDEEDGTVLLNEGSIAAGIIRLKTGEYFSIPGTIFSIGKSAENDLVLSDNKAISRKHAVIYKQNGNFVIVDQRSTNHSFLKGEMLEPDCKVELCDGDIIRLADEEFEFKLED
;
A
#
# COMPACT_ATOMS: atom_id res chain seq x y z
N MET A 1 12.81 25.48 14.44
CA MET A 1 12.43 25.82 13.05
C MET A 1 11.51 24.73 12.53
N ALA A 2 10.46 25.06 11.77
CA ALA A 2 9.51 24.06 11.27
C ALA A 2 10.22 23.04 10.36
N LYS A 3 10.16 21.75 10.73
CA LYS A 3 10.78 20.62 10.00
C LYS A 3 10.19 20.45 8.59
N TYR A 4 8.98 20.96 8.36
CA TYR A 4 8.25 20.85 7.11
C TYR A 4 7.82 22.22 6.55
N SER A 5 7.70 22.29 5.23
CA SER A 5 7.02 23.34 4.49
C SER A 5 5.77 22.74 3.87
N ILE A 6 4.62 23.38 4.03
CA ILE A 6 3.36 22.91 3.46
C ILE A 6 2.95 23.91 2.37
N SER A 7 2.70 23.42 1.16
CA SER A 7 2.10 24.21 0.09
C SER A 7 0.94 23.45 -0.54
N ALA A 8 -0.14 24.18 -0.85
CA ALA A 8 -1.27 23.65 -1.61
C ALA A 8 -1.13 24.13 -3.06
N HIS A 9 -1.12 23.20 -4.01
CA HIS A 9 -1.05 23.51 -5.44
C HIS A 9 -2.18 22.80 -6.18
N LYS A 10 -3.12 23.58 -6.72
CA LYS A 10 -4.31 23.11 -7.47
C LYS A 10 -5.16 22.12 -6.66
N ASN A 11 -4.88 20.81 -6.83
CA ASN A 11 -5.63 19.68 -6.27
C ASN A 11 -4.79 18.77 -5.35
N LEU A 12 -3.56 19.18 -5.02
CA LEU A 12 -2.63 18.38 -4.22
C LEU A 12 -2.06 19.20 -3.06
N ILE A 13 -1.87 18.53 -1.93
CA ILE A 13 -1.04 19.02 -0.84
C ILE A 13 0.38 18.52 -1.06
N LYS A 14 1.34 19.45 -1.07
CA LYS A 14 2.78 19.17 -1.12
C LYS A 14 3.37 19.51 0.24
N ILE A 15 3.89 18.51 0.94
CA ILE A 15 4.70 18.71 2.15
C ILE A 15 6.16 18.51 1.75
N THR A 16 7.02 19.45 2.09
CA THR A 16 8.45 19.35 1.79
C THR A 16 9.26 19.38 3.07
N GLN A 17 10.12 18.37 3.23
CA GLN A 17 11.04 18.32 4.36
C GLN A 17 12.16 19.35 4.17
N LYS A 18 12.35 20.18 5.19
CA LYS A 18 13.44 21.17 5.26
C LYS A 18 14.64 20.50 5.92
N SER A 19 15.53 19.91 5.13
CA SER A 19 16.82 19.41 5.62
C SER A 19 17.97 20.07 4.88
N MET A 20 19.00 20.48 5.64
CA MET A 20 20.27 21.03 5.14
C MET A 20 21.40 19.98 5.14
N LYS A 21 21.14 18.75 5.61
CA LYS A 21 22.10 17.64 5.70
C LYS A 21 21.63 16.44 4.88
N LYS A 22 22.58 15.59 4.44
CA LYS A 22 22.32 14.30 3.81
C LYS A 22 21.44 13.46 4.73
N LEU A 23 20.23 13.19 4.28
CA LEU A 23 19.29 12.32 4.98
C LEU A 23 19.70 10.87 4.72
N PRO A 24 19.79 10.02 5.77
CA PRO A 24 20.02 8.60 5.58
C PRO A 24 18.70 7.97 5.09
N VAL A 25 18.39 8.14 3.80
CA VAL A 25 17.14 7.64 3.20
C VAL A 25 17.21 6.12 3.09
N ASN A 26 16.12 5.45 3.44
CA ASN A 26 15.94 4.03 3.20
C ASN A 26 15.42 3.83 1.77
N GLU A 27 16.32 3.53 0.84
CA GLU A 27 16.00 3.37 -0.58
C GLU A 27 15.03 2.21 -0.85
N ARG A 28 15.07 1.15 -0.02
CA ARG A 28 14.14 0.02 -0.13
C ARG A 28 12.71 0.43 0.19
N GLU A 29 12.51 1.16 1.28
CA GLU A 29 11.19 1.70 1.63
C GLU A 29 10.69 2.67 0.57
N LEU A 30 11.58 3.56 0.09
CA LEU A 30 11.23 4.51 -0.97
C LEU A 30 10.81 3.80 -2.27
N ALA A 31 11.49 2.72 -2.67
CA ALA A 31 11.10 1.89 -3.82
C ALA A 31 9.70 1.28 -3.63
N VAL A 32 9.37 0.78 -2.42
CA VAL A 32 8.03 0.27 -2.11
C VAL A 32 6.96 1.35 -2.33
N PHE A 33 7.20 2.62 -1.95
CA PHE A 33 6.28 3.73 -2.23
C PHE A 33 6.18 4.14 -3.71
N GLN A 34 7.20 3.81 -4.51
CA GLN A 34 7.20 4.09 -5.94
C GLN A 34 6.42 3.01 -6.71
N GLU A 35 6.64 1.76 -6.35
CA GLU A 35 6.05 0.57 -6.96
C GLU A 35 4.62 0.30 -6.47
N ASN A 36 4.31 0.65 -5.22
CA ASN A 36 3.03 0.40 -4.60
C ASN A 36 2.30 1.69 -4.24
N LEU A 37 1.00 1.71 -4.50
CA LEU A 37 0.11 2.68 -3.88
C LEU A 37 -0.20 2.21 -2.47
N LEU A 38 0.20 2.98 -1.47
CA LEU A 38 -0.09 2.70 -0.06
C LEU A 38 -1.21 3.63 0.43
N PRO A 39 -2.49 3.18 0.43
CA PRO A 39 -3.62 4.05 0.79
C PRO A 39 -3.48 4.56 2.23
N GLY A 40 -3.83 5.82 2.42
CA GLY A 40 -3.69 6.54 3.68
C GLY A 40 -2.27 7.04 3.97
N LEU A 41 -1.27 6.80 3.10
CA LEU A 41 0.04 7.43 3.22
C LEU A 41 0.24 8.51 2.16
N PHE A 42 0.95 9.56 2.52
CA PHE A 42 1.51 10.47 1.53
C PHE A 42 2.52 9.72 0.65
N ARG A 43 2.63 10.12 -0.63
CA ARG A 43 3.63 9.55 -1.54
C ARG A 43 4.94 10.32 -1.42
N PRO A 44 6.01 9.73 -0.86
CA PRO A 44 7.34 10.33 -0.84
C PRO A 44 7.98 10.28 -2.23
N ALA A 45 8.70 11.33 -2.59
CA ALA A 45 9.54 11.42 -3.77
C ALA A 45 10.77 12.28 -3.47
N MET A 46 11.91 11.90 -4.03
CA MET A 46 13.15 12.67 -3.86
C MET A 46 13.13 13.92 -4.76
N GLU A 47 13.45 15.09 -4.19
CA GLU A 47 13.73 16.34 -4.91
C GLU A 47 15.24 16.60 -4.81
N GLY A 48 15.99 16.08 -5.78
CA GLY A 48 17.45 16.07 -5.74
C GLY A 48 18.01 15.11 -4.70
N LYS A 49 19.21 15.39 -4.17
CA LYS A 49 19.97 14.47 -3.29
C LYS A 49 19.65 14.60 -1.78
N HIS A 50 18.90 15.62 -1.36
CA HIS A 50 18.83 16.00 0.05
C HIS A 50 17.41 16.28 0.58
N ARG A 51 16.37 16.18 -0.26
CA ARG A 51 15.02 16.58 0.11
C ARG A 51 14.01 15.54 -0.33
N ILE A 52 13.07 15.25 0.58
CA ILE A 52 11.90 14.42 0.28
C ILE A 52 10.69 15.36 0.20
N ILE A 53 9.94 15.20 -0.88
CA ILE A 53 8.61 15.77 -1.05
C ILE A 53 7.59 14.67 -0.77
N TYR A 54 6.51 15.04 -0.12
CA TYR A 54 5.37 14.20 0.13
C TYR A 54 4.15 14.81 -0.57
N THR A 55 3.43 14.00 -1.35
CA THR A 55 2.22 14.45 -2.05
C THR A 55 1.00 13.64 -1.62
N ALA A 56 -0.13 14.32 -1.45
CA ALA A 56 -1.45 13.71 -1.20
C ALA A 56 -2.56 14.54 -1.86
N PRO A 57 -3.77 13.99 -2.02
CA PRO A 57 -4.94 14.74 -2.48
C PRO A 57 -5.23 15.98 -1.62
N GLN A 58 -5.94 16.94 -2.22
CA GLN A 58 -6.43 18.12 -1.51
C GLN A 58 -7.15 17.72 -0.21
N SER A 59 -6.61 18.19 0.91
CA SER A 59 -7.03 17.81 2.26
C SER A 59 -6.68 18.93 3.24
N VAL A 60 -7.21 18.85 4.46
CA VAL A 60 -6.93 19.80 5.55
C VAL A 60 -6.21 19.09 6.69
N SER A 61 -5.42 19.80 7.49
CA SER A 61 -4.80 19.19 8.68
C SER A 61 -5.86 18.63 9.64
N LEU A 62 -5.51 17.55 10.33
CA LEU A 62 -6.36 16.90 11.33
C LEU A 62 -6.71 17.86 12.46
N SER A 63 -5.78 18.70 12.89
CA SER A 63 -6.01 19.76 13.87
C SER A 63 -7.13 20.72 13.42
N ARG A 64 -7.11 21.16 12.15
CA ARG A 64 -8.13 22.03 11.58
C ARG A 64 -9.46 21.31 11.44
N TYR A 65 -9.44 20.04 11.05
CA TYR A 65 -10.64 19.20 10.95
C TYR A 65 -11.33 19.02 12.31
N ILE A 66 -10.57 18.70 13.36
CA ILE A 66 -11.06 18.59 14.74
C ILE A 66 -11.70 19.90 15.22
N ARG A 67 -11.03 21.04 14.98
CA ARG A 67 -11.52 22.37 15.40
C ARG A 67 -12.81 22.80 14.70
N LYS A 68 -13.16 22.23 13.54
CA LYS A 68 -14.46 22.48 12.88
C LYS A 68 -15.63 21.82 13.61
N GLY A 69 -15.34 20.90 14.54
CA GLY A 69 -16.33 20.11 15.27
C GLY A 69 -16.42 18.70 14.69
N LEU A 70 -16.57 17.74 15.59
CA LEU A 70 -16.75 16.32 15.27
C LEU A 70 -18.09 15.85 15.85
N ASN A 71 -18.58 14.74 15.31
CA ASN A 71 -19.58 13.91 15.98
C ASN A 71 -18.90 12.62 16.47
N VAL A 72 -19.61 11.82 17.27
CA VAL A 72 -19.12 10.55 17.82
C VAL A 72 -18.59 9.61 16.72
N HIS A 73 -19.31 9.53 15.60
CA HIS A 73 -18.91 8.68 14.48
C HIS A 73 -17.55 9.10 13.91
N ARG A 74 -17.39 10.37 13.55
CA ARG A 74 -16.14 10.91 12.99
C ARG A 74 -14.98 10.78 13.97
N PHE A 75 -15.24 10.96 15.26
CA PHE A 75 -14.25 10.73 16.31
C PHE A 75 -13.71 9.29 16.26
N TYR A 76 -14.58 8.28 16.34
CA TYR A 76 -14.15 6.89 16.28
C TYR A 76 -13.58 6.49 14.91
N SER A 77 -14.06 7.07 13.81
CA SER A 77 -13.46 6.87 12.49
C SER A 77 -12.01 7.35 12.43
N ILE A 78 -11.67 8.46 13.10
CA ILE A 78 -10.29 8.96 13.16
C ILE A 78 -9.42 7.99 13.96
N VAL A 79 -9.86 7.61 15.17
CA VAL A 79 -9.10 6.70 16.04
C VAL A 79 -8.87 5.35 15.35
N ALA A 80 -9.89 4.77 14.73
CA ALA A 80 -9.78 3.50 14.02
C ALA A 80 -8.81 3.58 12.83
N GLN A 81 -8.83 4.67 12.05
CA GLN A 81 -7.87 4.85 10.95
C GLN A 81 -6.42 4.99 11.43
N ILE A 82 -6.19 5.61 12.60
CA ILE A 82 -4.85 5.66 13.23
C ILE A 82 -4.38 4.26 13.62
N VAL A 83 -5.25 3.48 14.28
CA VAL A 83 -4.97 2.08 14.65
C VAL A 83 -4.64 1.23 13.42
N GLU A 84 -5.46 1.32 12.37
CA GLU A 84 -5.23 0.58 11.13
C GLU A 84 -3.96 1.02 10.40
N MET A 85 -3.59 2.31 10.47
CA MET A 85 -2.33 2.76 9.89
C MET A 85 -1.13 2.17 10.62
N ILE A 86 -1.15 2.11 11.95
CA ILE A 86 -0.06 1.51 12.74
C ILE A 86 0.11 0.04 12.38
N LYS A 87 -0.98 -0.73 12.39
CA LYS A 87 -0.99 -2.14 11.98
C LYS A 87 -0.49 -2.33 10.56
N LYS A 88 -0.85 -1.43 9.64
CA LYS A 88 -0.39 -1.44 8.25
C LYS A 88 1.12 -1.19 8.14
N ILE A 89 1.68 -0.25 8.90
CA ILE A 89 3.14 0.00 8.92
C ILE A 89 3.90 -1.23 9.41
N GLU A 90 3.42 -1.87 10.46
CA GLU A 90 4.00 -3.12 10.97
C GLU A 90 3.88 -4.27 9.95
N LEU A 91 2.73 -4.39 9.29
CA LEU A 91 2.48 -5.39 8.23
C LEU A 91 3.47 -5.23 7.07
N TYR A 92 3.75 -3.99 6.65
CA TYR A 92 4.74 -3.70 5.61
C TYR A 92 6.20 -3.82 6.10
N LYS A 93 6.42 -4.18 7.37
CA LYS A 93 7.74 -4.25 8.02
C LYS A 93 8.49 -2.91 7.94
N PHE A 94 7.75 -1.81 7.87
CA PHE A 94 8.29 -0.47 7.91
C PHE A 94 8.64 -0.10 9.35
N TYR A 95 9.66 0.74 9.53
CA TYR A 95 10.09 1.15 10.86
C TYR A 95 9.06 2.10 11.48
N LEU A 96 8.24 1.61 12.42
CA LEU A 96 7.14 2.38 13.00
C LEU A 96 7.53 3.80 13.44
N PRO A 97 8.69 4.04 14.10
CA PRO A 97 9.14 5.38 14.47
C PRO A 97 9.24 6.40 13.33
N ASN A 98 9.30 5.97 12.08
CA ASN A 98 9.28 6.86 10.91
C ASN A 98 7.88 7.38 10.55
N LEU A 99 6.82 6.85 11.15
CA LEU A 99 5.46 7.39 11.00
C LEU A 99 5.34 8.71 11.79
N VAL A 100 4.84 9.77 11.15
CA VAL A 100 4.68 11.08 11.80
C VAL A 100 3.28 11.20 12.39
N LEU A 101 3.20 11.00 13.71
CA LEU A 101 1.98 11.19 14.50
C LEU A 101 1.93 12.62 15.08
N ASP A 102 1.38 13.54 14.29
CA ASP A 102 1.20 14.95 14.63
C ASP A 102 -0.10 15.47 13.97
N THR A 103 -0.99 16.09 14.73
CA THR A 103 -2.30 16.57 14.25
C THR A 103 -2.16 17.70 13.22
N GLU A 104 -1.03 18.41 13.19
CA GLU A 104 -0.74 19.44 12.19
C GLU A 104 -0.16 18.87 10.87
N ILE A 105 0.33 17.62 10.90
CA ILE A 105 0.97 16.95 9.74
C ILE A 105 0.14 15.78 9.18
N ILE A 106 -0.80 15.23 9.96
CA ILE A 106 -1.81 14.30 9.47
C ILE A 106 -2.90 15.12 8.77
N PHE A 107 -3.34 14.66 7.61
CA PHE A 107 -4.35 15.34 6.79
C PHE A 107 -5.62 14.52 6.65
N VAL A 108 -6.74 15.20 6.44
CA VAL A 108 -8.07 14.60 6.29
C VAL A 108 -8.70 15.11 5.01
N LYS A 109 -9.20 14.20 4.18
CA LYS A 109 -10.06 14.56 3.06
C LYS A 109 -11.46 14.82 3.58
N GLU A 110 -11.89 16.09 3.60
CA GLU A 110 -13.14 16.48 4.28
C GLU A 110 -14.39 15.77 3.73
N THR A 111 -14.41 15.42 2.44
CA THR A 111 -15.55 14.77 1.81
C THR A 111 -15.72 13.32 2.24
N THR A 112 -14.62 12.58 2.41
CA THR A 112 -14.66 11.14 2.75
C THR A 112 -14.37 10.89 4.24
N GLY A 113 -13.55 11.73 4.87
CA GLY A 113 -12.97 11.49 6.20
C GLY A 113 -11.73 10.61 6.19
N GLU A 114 -11.18 10.32 5.01
CA GLU A 114 -9.95 9.54 4.84
C GLU A 114 -8.75 10.31 5.39
N LEU A 115 -7.94 9.65 6.22
CA LEU A 115 -6.71 10.19 6.78
C LEU A 115 -5.51 9.90 5.87
N PHE A 116 -4.63 10.89 5.73
CA PHE A 116 -3.33 10.77 5.10
C PHE A 116 -2.23 11.04 6.12
N PHE A 117 -1.35 10.06 6.28
CA PHE A 117 -0.24 10.07 7.22
C PHE A 117 1.08 10.25 6.47
N LEU A 118 1.98 11.02 7.07
CA LEU A 118 3.33 11.18 6.55
C LEU A 118 4.24 10.11 7.16
N TYR A 119 4.94 9.37 6.32
CA TYR A 119 5.95 8.40 6.72
C TYR A 119 7.30 8.83 6.13
N GLU A 120 8.32 8.99 6.96
CA GLU A 120 9.66 9.40 6.55
C GLU A 120 10.54 8.17 6.26
N PRO A 121 10.83 7.78 5.01
CA PRO A 121 11.63 6.59 4.71
C PRO A 121 13.10 6.81 5.05
N LEU A 122 13.46 6.77 6.34
CA LEU A 122 14.79 7.02 6.88
C LEU A 122 15.35 5.73 7.50
N LEU A 123 16.66 5.49 7.39
CA LEU A 123 17.32 4.32 7.97
C LEU A 123 17.25 4.28 9.50
N SER A 124 17.17 5.45 10.14
CA SER A 124 16.92 5.56 11.57
C SER A 124 16.35 6.92 11.92
N ARG A 125 15.52 6.94 12.97
CA ARG A 125 15.01 8.16 13.59
C ARG A 125 15.30 8.08 15.09
N GLU A 126 15.92 9.12 15.64
CA GLU A 126 16.30 9.20 17.06
C GLU A 126 15.10 9.37 18.02
N SER A 127 13.87 9.40 17.51
CA SER A 127 12.67 9.64 18.32
C SER A 127 11.84 8.38 18.48
N ASN A 128 11.49 8.05 19.72
CA ASN A 128 10.46 7.06 20.02
C ASN A 128 9.08 7.64 19.73
N ILE A 129 8.23 6.85 19.05
CA ILE A 129 6.81 7.17 18.93
C ILE A 129 6.08 6.69 20.19
N ASN A 130 5.16 7.52 20.67
CA ASN A 130 4.20 7.14 21.70
C ASN A 130 2.78 7.42 21.18
N VAL A 131 2.12 6.37 20.72
CA VAL A 131 0.76 6.41 20.14
C VAL A 131 -0.26 6.89 21.17
N TYR A 132 -0.17 6.40 22.40
CA TYR A 132 -1.10 6.74 23.49
C TYR A 132 -1.06 8.23 23.83
N ASN A 133 0.14 8.79 23.98
CA ASN A 133 0.34 10.21 24.20
C ASN A 133 -0.17 11.06 23.02
N PHE A 134 -0.01 10.58 21.79
CA PHE A 134 -0.57 11.24 20.62
C PHE A 134 -2.11 11.24 20.64
N LEU A 135 -2.74 10.08 20.88
CA LEU A 135 -4.20 9.95 20.97
C LEU A 135 -4.77 10.79 22.12
N GLU A 136 -4.13 10.78 23.28
CA GLU A 136 -4.50 11.61 24.42
C GLU A 136 -4.49 13.11 24.07
N LYS A 137 -3.42 13.59 23.45
CA LYS A 137 -3.30 14.99 22.98
C LYS A 137 -4.39 15.31 21.96
N MET A 138 -4.59 14.45 20.97
CA MET A 138 -5.61 14.63 19.94
C MET A 138 -7.00 14.74 20.54
N VAL A 139 -7.37 13.87 21.50
CA VAL A 139 -8.68 13.90 22.15
C VAL A 139 -8.86 15.19 22.96
N LYS A 140 -7.81 15.66 23.63
CA LYS A 140 -7.83 16.94 24.37
C LYS A 140 -7.95 18.18 23.47
N GLU A 141 -7.62 18.08 22.19
CA GLU A 141 -7.85 19.18 21.22
C GLU A 141 -9.32 19.34 20.81
N ILE A 142 -10.15 18.30 21.03
CA ILE A 142 -11.56 18.32 20.65
C ILE A 142 -12.31 19.31 21.53
N LYS A 143 -12.88 20.33 20.90
CA LYS A 143 -13.80 21.28 21.51
C LYS A 143 -15.18 21.05 20.91
N SER A 144 -16.13 20.59 21.71
CA SER A 144 -17.49 20.33 21.25
C SER A 144 -18.49 20.62 22.37
N ASP A 145 -19.63 21.19 22.00
CA ASP A 145 -20.80 21.35 22.86
C ASP A 145 -21.70 20.10 22.84
N ASP A 146 -21.37 19.11 22.00
CA ASP A 146 -22.06 17.82 21.95
C ASP A 146 -21.75 17.00 23.21
N LEU A 147 -22.78 16.83 24.03
CA LEU A 147 -22.70 16.09 25.30
C LEU A 147 -22.33 14.62 25.10
N GLU A 148 -22.80 13.98 24.03
CA GLU A 148 -22.50 12.58 23.75
C GLU A 148 -21.04 12.41 23.32
N LEU A 149 -20.55 13.29 22.43
CA LEU A 149 -19.13 13.30 22.07
C LEU A 149 -18.25 13.57 23.28
N GLY A 150 -18.64 14.48 24.17
CA GLY A 150 -17.91 14.76 25.40
C GLY A 150 -17.83 13.54 26.35
N LYS A 151 -18.91 12.78 26.46
CA LYS A 151 -18.94 11.52 27.24
C LYS A 151 -18.03 10.46 26.63
N GLU A 152 -18.15 10.20 25.32
CA GLU A 152 -17.36 9.18 24.64
C GLU A 152 -15.87 9.55 24.60
N SER A 153 -15.55 10.84 24.43
CA SER A 153 -14.16 11.33 24.47
C SER A 153 -13.53 11.09 25.85
N ARG A 154 -14.28 11.33 26.94
CA ARG A 154 -13.81 11.06 28.30
C ARG A 154 -13.66 9.57 28.58
N ALA A 155 -14.65 8.76 28.20
CA ALA A 155 -14.58 7.31 28.34
C ALA A 155 -13.39 6.70 27.58
N PHE A 156 -13.05 7.27 26.42
CA PHE A 156 -11.86 6.87 25.67
C PHE A 156 -10.56 7.29 26.37
N LEU A 157 -10.48 8.52 26.91
CA LEU A 157 -9.33 8.97 27.71
C LEU A 157 -9.09 8.08 28.93
N ASP A 158 -10.15 7.72 29.66
CA ASP A 158 -10.06 6.85 30.82
C ASP A 158 -9.55 5.45 30.43
N PHE A 159 -9.99 4.93 29.27
CA PHE A 159 -9.53 3.65 28.74
C PHE A 159 -8.04 3.65 28.36
N ILE A 160 -7.54 4.68 27.68
CA ILE A 160 -6.13 4.76 27.26
C ILE A 160 -5.17 5.10 28.41
N ALA A 161 -5.69 5.67 29.50
CA ALA A 161 -4.92 5.95 30.71
C ALA A 161 -4.69 4.69 31.56
N ASP A 162 -5.48 3.64 31.35
CA ASP A 162 -5.32 2.37 32.03
C ASP A 162 -4.05 1.64 31.53
N THR A 163 -3.12 1.41 32.45
CA THR A 163 -1.83 0.78 32.20
C THR A 163 -1.94 -0.70 31.84
N ALA A 164 -3.13 -1.29 31.85
CA ALA A 164 -3.36 -2.63 31.31
C ALA A 164 -3.48 -2.68 29.78
N ASN A 165 -3.78 -1.55 29.12
CA ASN A 165 -4.16 -1.50 27.69
C ASN A 165 -3.04 -0.97 26.80
N TYR A 166 -1.84 -1.56 26.85
CA TYR A 166 -0.65 -1.09 26.11
C TYR A 166 -0.53 -1.60 24.66
N ARG A 167 -1.44 -2.46 24.21
CA ARG A 167 -1.39 -2.98 22.84
C ARG A 167 -2.33 -2.21 21.94
N ILE A 168 -1.90 -1.99 20.69
CA ILE A 168 -2.72 -1.32 19.69
C ILE A 168 -4.02 -2.10 19.41
N GLU A 169 -3.99 -3.43 19.57
CA GLU A 169 -5.18 -4.30 19.47
C GLU A 169 -6.23 -3.99 20.54
N ASP A 170 -5.84 -3.53 21.73
CA ASP A 170 -6.80 -3.23 22.80
C ASP A 170 -7.68 -2.04 22.39
N ILE A 171 -7.09 -1.05 21.69
CA ILE A 171 -7.82 0.09 21.12
C ILE A 171 -8.77 -0.37 20.01
N GLU A 172 -8.34 -1.31 19.16
CA GLU A 172 -9.21 -1.92 18.15
C GLU A 172 -10.43 -2.59 18.80
N GLN A 173 -10.20 -3.43 19.82
CA GLN A 173 -11.27 -4.14 20.53
C GLN A 173 -12.22 -3.19 21.27
N TYR A 174 -11.69 -2.12 21.86
CA TYR A 174 -12.50 -1.08 22.47
C TYR A 174 -13.50 -0.47 21.47
N ILE A 175 -13.01 -0.10 20.28
CA ILE A 175 -13.86 0.48 19.23
C ILE A 175 -14.85 -0.56 18.70
N LEU A 176 -14.43 -1.81 18.46
CA LEU A 176 -15.32 -2.88 18.00
C LEU A 176 -16.47 -3.15 18.97
N LYS A 177 -16.20 -3.09 20.28
CA LYS A 177 -17.22 -3.30 21.31
C LYS A 177 -18.19 -2.12 21.43
N ARG A 178 -17.68 -0.89 21.31
CA ARG A 178 -18.44 0.33 21.56
C ARG A 178 -19.18 0.85 20.32
N TYR A 179 -18.54 0.74 19.15
CA TYR A 179 -18.98 1.35 17.90
C TYR A 179 -18.60 0.48 16.67
N PRO A 180 -19.13 -0.76 16.57
CA PRO A 180 -18.73 -1.76 15.57
C PRO A 180 -18.91 -1.33 14.10
N GLN A 181 -19.86 -0.45 13.83
CA GLN A 181 -20.15 0.07 12.49
C GLN A 181 -18.93 0.70 11.81
N ILE A 182 -17.97 1.24 12.58
CA ILE A 182 -16.77 1.87 12.04
C ILE A 182 -15.93 0.90 11.22
N TYR A 183 -15.79 -0.33 11.70
CA TYR A 183 -15.01 -1.36 11.01
C TYR A 183 -15.77 -2.05 9.88
N GLN A 184 -17.03 -1.68 9.64
CA GLN A 184 -17.74 -2.03 8.41
C GLN A 184 -17.38 -1.07 7.26
N GLU A 185 -16.99 0.16 7.61
CA GLU A 185 -16.63 1.21 6.65
C GLU A 185 -15.11 1.29 6.40
N ILE A 186 -14.31 0.86 7.37
CA ILE A 186 -12.84 0.85 7.28
C ILE A 186 -12.35 -0.52 6.84
N LYS A 187 -11.47 -0.54 5.84
CA LYS A 187 -10.83 -1.77 5.38
C LYS A 187 -9.82 -2.28 6.42
N ARG A 188 -10.17 -3.38 7.08
CA ARG A 188 -9.39 -3.97 8.17
C ARG A 188 -8.12 -4.65 7.70
N THR A 189 -7.05 -4.43 8.45
CA THR A 189 -5.82 -5.21 8.41
C THR A 189 -6.03 -6.40 9.37
N GLU A 190 -6.31 -7.60 8.86
CA GLU A 190 -6.60 -8.77 9.70
C GLU A 190 -5.37 -9.15 10.54
N SER A 191 -5.56 -9.25 11.87
CA SER A 191 -4.55 -9.75 12.79
C SER A 191 -4.30 -11.24 12.53
N GLY A 192 -3.09 -11.57 12.06
CA GLY A 192 -2.62 -12.95 11.94
C GLY A 192 -2.73 -13.60 10.56
N LYS A 193 -3.15 -12.88 9.51
CA LYS A 193 -2.98 -13.33 8.11
C LYS A 193 -2.34 -12.19 7.32
N SER A 194 -1.26 -12.50 6.61
CA SER A 194 -0.62 -11.57 5.66
C SER A 194 -1.62 -11.18 4.58
N GLY A 195 -2.41 -10.14 4.87
CA GLY A 195 -3.56 -9.72 4.08
C GLY A 195 -3.15 -8.59 3.16
N PHE A 196 -2.67 -8.96 1.97
CA PHE A 196 -2.56 -8.05 0.84
C PHE A 196 -3.91 -7.36 0.60
N ILE A 197 -3.94 -6.04 0.78
CA ILE A 197 -5.12 -5.24 0.55
C ILE A 197 -5.07 -4.69 -0.88
N ALA A 198 -5.59 -5.50 -1.82
CA ALA A 198 -6.06 -5.06 -3.11
C ALA A 198 -7.34 -4.21 -2.92
N SER A 199 -7.28 -2.89 -3.17
CA SER A 199 -8.47 -2.07 -3.41
C SER A 199 -8.21 -1.09 -4.55
N SER A 200 -8.92 -1.33 -5.65
CA SER A 200 -9.26 -0.40 -6.73
C SER A 200 -8.10 0.40 -7.34
N GLN A 201 -7.31 -0.24 -8.21
CA GLN A 201 -6.34 0.48 -9.05
C GLN A 201 -6.99 1.23 -10.23
N LEU A 202 -8.20 0.89 -10.70
CA LEU A 202 -8.76 1.54 -11.90
C LEU A 202 -9.47 2.88 -11.67
N ALA A 203 -10.09 3.14 -10.52
CA ALA A 203 -10.59 4.49 -10.22
C ALA A 203 -9.42 5.49 -9.98
N ASN A 204 -8.25 4.98 -9.59
CA ASN A 204 -7.08 5.80 -9.25
C ASN A 204 -6.11 6.01 -10.42
N ARG A 205 -6.13 5.18 -11.47
CA ARG A 205 -5.24 5.34 -12.64
C ARG A 205 -5.53 6.60 -13.45
N GLN A 206 -6.77 7.08 -13.50
CA GLN A 206 -7.10 8.33 -14.19
C GLN A 206 -6.67 9.60 -13.40
N HIS A 207 -6.35 9.48 -12.11
CA HIS A 207 -6.02 10.62 -11.26
C HIS A 207 -4.51 10.84 -11.08
N TYR A 208 -3.67 9.87 -11.45
CA TYR A 208 -2.20 9.92 -11.35
C TYR A 208 -1.51 9.58 -12.68
N ALA A 209 -2.13 9.94 -13.81
CA ALA A 209 -1.40 9.94 -15.07
C ALA A 209 -0.19 10.88 -14.94
N PRO A 210 1.02 10.49 -15.38
CA PRO A 210 2.13 11.42 -15.48
C PRO A 210 1.71 12.50 -16.47
N SER A 211 1.70 13.76 -16.05
CA SER A 211 1.89 14.87 -16.99
C SER A 211 3.34 14.81 -17.47
N ALA A 212 3.64 13.84 -18.34
CA ALA A 212 4.85 13.82 -19.13
C ALA A 212 4.66 14.80 -20.29
N GLN A 213 4.81 16.10 -20.03
CA GLN A 213 5.25 17.13 -20.98
C GLN A 213 5.87 18.28 -20.19
N ILE A 214 7.09 18.05 -19.69
CA ILE A 214 8.07 19.13 -19.58
C ILE A 214 9.14 18.73 -20.59
N GLU A 215 8.99 19.19 -21.82
CA GLU A 215 10.10 19.21 -22.77
C GLU A 215 11.07 20.32 -22.34
N PRO A 216 12.36 20.03 -22.11
CA PRO A 216 13.39 21.01 -22.36
C PRO A 216 13.75 20.96 -23.85
N ALA A 217 13.63 22.10 -24.51
CA ALA A 217 14.07 22.34 -25.87
C ALA A 217 15.55 21.92 -26.05
N TYR A 218 15.81 21.17 -27.12
CA TYR A 218 17.14 20.87 -27.63
C TYR A 218 17.39 21.78 -28.84
N GLU A 219 18.43 22.60 -28.80
CA GLU A 219 19.11 23.09 -30.01
C GLU A 219 20.40 22.27 -30.20
N PRO A 220 20.78 21.93 -31.45
CA PRO A 220 21.85 20.99 -31.71
C PRO A 220 23.19 21.71 -31.86
N GLU A 221 24.21 21.25 -31.15
CA GLU A 221 25.58 21.43 -31.61
C GLU A 221 26.35 20.11 -31.54
N THR A 222 26.75 19.70 -32.73
CA THR A 222 27.71 18.65 -33.11
C THR A 222 28.99 18.66 -32.27
N THR A 223 29.48 17.48 -31.88
CA THR A 223 30.93 17.20 -31.88
C THR A 223 31.23 15.70 -31.91
N VAL A 224 32.37 15.41 -32.54
CA VAL A 224 32.81 14.16 -33.15
C VAL A 224 33.33 13.12 -32.13
N LEU A 225 33.22 11.85 -32.55
CA LEU A 225 33.73 10.57 -32.02
C LEU A 225 35.18 10.58 -31.51
N ILE A 226 35.47 9.76 -30.48
CA ILE A 226 36.61 8.82 -30.43
C ILE A 226 36.19 7.57 -29.62
N GLU A 227 36.38 6.39 -30.22
CA GLU A 227 36.33 5.05 -29.58
C GLU A 227 37.69 4.73 -28.93
N GLU A 228 37.73 3.90 -27.87
CA GLU A 228 38.69 2.79 -27.78
C GLU A 228 38.43 1.86 -26.56
N ASP A 229 38.68 0.57 -26.82
CA ASP A 229 38.53 -0.64 -26.02
C ASP A 229 39.40 -0.72 -24.74
N GLY A 230 39.03 -1.63 -23.82
CA GLY A 230 39.93 -2.08 -22.76
C GLY A 230 39.35 -3.11 -21.78
N THR A 231 39.50 -4.39 -22.12
CA THR A 231 39.23 -5.59 -21.28
C THR A 231 40.25 -5.78 -20.13
N THR A 232 39.92 -6.70 -19.19
CA THR A 232 40.78 -7.42 -18.19
C THR A 232 41.11 -6.68 -16.88
N LEU A 233 41.11 -7.25 -15.65
CA LEU A 233 41.16 -8.63 -15.12
C LEU A 233 40.67 -8.64 -13.64
N LEU A 234 40.48 -9.85 -13.13
CA LEU A 234 39.96 -10.27 -11.81
C LEU A 234 40.85 -9.87 -10.63
N ASP A 235 40.26 -9.73 -9.44
CA ASP A 235 40.76 -10.34 -8.20
C ASP A 235 39.64 -10.50 -7.16
N GLU A 236 39.53 -11.73 -6.68
CA GLU A 236 38.66 -12.22 -5.61
C GLU A 236 39.30 -11.96 -4.24
N GLU A 237 38.51 -11.69 -3.20
CA GLU A 237 38.41 -12.57 -2.02
C GLU A 237 37.48 -12.01 -0.92
N ASP A 238 36.43 -12.80 -0.70
CA ASP A 238 35.88 -13.27 0.58
C ASP A 238 35.06 -12.40 1.55
N GLY A 239 33.85 -12.92 1.86
CA GLY A 239 32.99 -12.40 2.92
C GLY A 239 31.54 -12.90 2.94
N THR A 240 31.34 -14.22 3.11
CA THR A 240 30.15 -14.87 3.74
C THR A 240 28.72 -14.66 3.16
N VAL A 241 28.22 -15.75 2.56
CA VAL A 241 26.90 -16.41 2.78
C VAL A 241 25.67 -15.53 3.04
N LEU A 242 24.79 -15.44 2.02
CA LEU A 242 23.34 -15.59 2.18
C LEU A 242 22.80 -16.38 0.98
N LEU A 243 22.15 -17.51 1.26
CA LEU A 243 21.47 -18.34 0.28
C LEU A 243 20.43 -17.50 -0.47
N ASN A 244 20.65 -17.30 -1.77
CA ASN A 244 19.64 -16.77 -2.68
C ASN A 244 18.64 -17.91 -2.93
N GLU A 245 17.49 -17.90 -2.25
CA GLU A 245 16.37 -18.74 -2.67
C GLU A 245 15.93 -18.24 -4.05
N GLY A 246 16.28 -19.04 -5.07
CA GLY A 246 16.01 -18.75 -6.48
C GLY A 246 14.55 -18.37 -6.68
N SER A 247 14.31 -17.14 -7.11
CA SER A 247 12.98 -16.68 -7.47
C SER A 247 12.59 -17.29 -8.82
N ILE A 248 12.04 -18.51 -8.81
CA ILE A 248 11.56 -19.21 -10.03
C ILE A 248 10.52 -18.32 -10.71
N ALA A 249 10.78 -17.88 -11.94
CA ALA A 249 9.82 -17.09 -12.71
C ALA A 249 8.75 -18.01 -13.32
N ALA A 250 7.61 -17.48 -13.73
CA ALA A 250 6.54 -18.31 -14.28
C ALA A 250 5.60 -17.49 -15.16
N GLY A 251 4.80 -18.19 -15.97
CA GLY A 251 3.72 -17.61 -16.75
C GLY A 251 2.68 -18.63 -17.16
N ILE A 252 1.70 -18.18 -17.93
CA ILE A 252 0.67 -19.02 -18.52
C ILE A 252 0.58 -18.77 -20.03
N ILE A 253 0.38 -19.84 -20.80
CA ILE A 253 0.18 -19.79 -22.24
C ILE A 253 -1.30 -20.04 -22.54
N ARG A 254 -1.97 -19.11 -23.21
CA ARG A 254 -3.37 -19.32 -23.66
C ARG A 254 -3.37 -20.28 -24.84
N LEU A 255 -3.89 -21.49 -24.66
CA LEU A 255 -3.79 -22.55 -25.69
C LEU A 255 -4.47 -22.20 -27.01
N LYS A 256 -5.55 -21.41 -26.95
CA LYS A 256 -6.31 -20.98 -28.13
C LYS A 256 -5.55 -20.03 -29.04
N THR A 257 -4.70 -19.15 -28.49
CA THR A 257 -4.00 -18.09 -29.24
C THR A 257 -2.48 -18.30 -29.28
N GLY A 258 -1.94 -19.12 -28.40
CA GLY A 258 -0.49 -19.28 -28.19
C GLY A 258 0.16 -18.10 -27.46
N GLU A 259 -0.63 -17.15 -26.96
CA GLU A 259 -0.10 -15.97 -26.27
C GLU A 259 0.44 -16.34 -24.88
N TYR A 260 1.66 -15.89 -24.61
CA TYR A 260 2.31 -16.05 -23.32
C TYR A 260 2.06 -14.83 -22.43
N PHE A 261 1.68 -15.08 -21.18
CA PHE A 261 1.46 -14.08 -20.15
C PHE A 261 2.36 -14.39 -18.96
N SER A 262 3.34 -13.53 -18.70
CA SER A 262 4.21 -13.66 -17.54
C SER A 262 3.46 -13.35 -16.24
N ILE A 263 3.90 -13.94 -15.14
CA ILE A 263 3.40 -13.70 -13.78
C ILE A 263 4.49 -12.91 -13.03
N PRO A 264 4.56 -11.57 -13.19
CA PRO A 264 5.67 -10.75 -12.71
C PRO A 264 5.66 -10.49 -11.19
N GLY A 265 4.69 -11.03 -10.46
CA GLY A 265 4.46 -10.72 -9.05
C GLY A 265 3.98 -11.92 -8.23
N THR A 266 3.63 -11.65 -6.97
CA THR A 266 3.14 -12.68 -6.04
C THR A 266 1.66 -12.99 -6.17
N ILE A 267 0.92 -12.16 -6.91
CA ILE A 267 -0.51 -12.30 -7.18
C ILE A 267 -0.73 -11.97 -8.65
N PHE A 268 -1.47 -12.82 -9.35
CA PHE A 268 -1.85 -12.65 -10.75
C PHE A 268 -3.32 -13.01 -10.92
N SER A 269 -4.13 -11.98 -11.11
CA SER A 269 -5.58 -12.07 -11.23
C SER A 269 -6.02 -12.23 -12.68
N ILE A 270 -7.05 -13.06 -12.90
CA ILE A 270 -7.55 -13.39 -14.24
C ILE A 270 -9.06 -13.20 -14.27
N GLY A 271 -9.56 -12.51 -15.30
CA GLY A 271 -10.99 -12.35 -15.50
C GLY A 271 -11.35 -11.33 -16.58
N LYS A 272 -12.66 -11.08 -16.74
CA LYS A 272 -13.18 -10.17 -17.76
C LYS A 272 -13.08 -8.70 -17.40
N SER A 273 -13.03 -8.38 -16.10
CA SER A 273 -12.90 -7.00 -15.65
C SER A 273 -11.53 -6.46 -16.04
N ALA A 274 -11.46 -5.19 -16.44
CA ALA A 274 -10.20 -4.48 -16.65
C ALA A 274 -9.36 -4.33 -15.37
N GLU A 275 -9.91 -4.74 -14.21
CA GLU A 275 -9.23 -4.81 -12.91
C GLU A 275 -8.29 -6.01 -12.74
N ASN A 276 -8.34 -7.01 -13.63
CA ASN A 276 -7.47 -8.17 -13.54
C ASN A 276 -6.14 -7.95 -14.27
N ASP A 277 -5.11 -8.69 -13.90
CA ASP A 277 -3.79 -8.65 -14.53
C ASP A 277 -3.85 -9.27 -15.95
N LEU A 278 -4.56 -10.40 -16.08
CA LEU A 278 -4.97 -10.95 -17.37
C LEU A 278 -6.44 -10.64 -17.64
N VAL A 279 -6.69 -9.76 -18.60
CA VAL A 279 -8.02 -9.31 -18.99
C VAL A 279 -8.52 -10.10 -20.20
N LEU A 280 -9.46 -11.03 -19.97
CA LEU A 280 -10.13 -11.82 -21.01
C LEU A 280 -11.46 -11.16 -21.40
N SER A 281 -11.38 -9.94 -21.95
CA SER A 281 -12.56 -9.13 -22.26
C SER A 281 -13.43 -9.67 -23.40
N ASP A 282 -12.84 -10.48 -24.27
CA ASP A 282 -13.43 -11.11 -25.44
C ASP A 282 -14.34 -12.30 -25.10
N ASN A 283 -14.17 -12.92 -23.92
CA ASN A 283 -14.91 -14.13 -23.54
C ASN A 283 -16.07 -13.84 -22.56
N LYS A 284 -17.30 -14.14 -22.99
CA LYS A 284 -18.51 -13.90 -22.17
C LYS A 284 -18.65 -14.85 -20.98
N ALA A 285 -18.17 -16.09 -21.08
CA ALA A 285 -18.26 -17.12 -20.05
C ALA A 285 -17.31 -16.86 -18.87
N ILE A 286 -16.28 -16.02 -19.08
CA ILE A 286 -15.38 -15.58 -18.02
C ILE A 286 -16.08 -14.53 -17.12
N SER A 287 -16.11 -14.81 -15.82
CA SER A 287 -16.53 -13.88 -14.76
C SER A 287 -15.64 -12.65 -14.67
N ARG A 288 -16.18 -11.55 -14.11
CA ARG A 288 -15.44 -10.29 -13.93
C ARG A 288 -14.17 -10.46 -13.08
N LYS A 289 -14.23 -11.25 -12.02
CA LYS A 289 -13.09 -11.75 -11.24
C LYS A 289 -13.25 -13.27 -11.26
N HIS A 290 -12.37 -13.98 -11.95
CA HIS A 290 -12.58 -15.40 -12.23
C HIS A 290 -11.68 -16.27 -11.34
N ALA A 291 -10.38 -16.10 -11.47
CA ALA A 291 -9.40 -16.84 -10.69
C ALA A 291 -8.19 -15.97 -10.35
N VAL A 292 -7.41 -16.39 -9.38
CA VAL A 292 -6.15 -15.74 -8.99
C VAL A 292 -5.08 -16.80 -8.81
N ILE A 293 -3.92 -16.58 -9.41
CA ILE A 293 -2.71 -17.35 -9.18
C ILE A 293 -1.86 -16.59 -8.15
N TYR A 294 -1.37 -17.30 -7.14
CA TYR A 294 -0.48 -16.76 -6.10
C TYR A 294 0.87 -17.47 -6.16
N LYS A 295 1.96 -16.71 -6.03
CA LYS A 295 3.30 -17.23 -5.79
C LYS A 295 3.58 -17.20 -4.28
N GLN A 296 3.78 -18.37 -3.66
CA GLN A 296 4.00 -18.52 -2.21
C GLN A 296 5.12 -19.54 -1.97
N ASN A 297 6.16 -19.15 -1.23
CA ASN A 297 7.28 -20.03 -0.82
C ASN A 297 7.95 -20.79 -2.00
N GLY A 298 8.10 -20.16 -3.16
CA GLY A 298 8.68 -20.78 -4.35
C GLY A 298 7.69 -21.60 -5.21
N ASN A 299 6.47 -21.86 -4.71
CA ASN A 299 5.43 -22.59 -5.42
C ASN A 299 4.32 -21.65 -5.91
N PHE A 300 3.51 -22.15 -6.85
CA PHE A 300 2.35 -21.42 -7.39
C PHE A 300 1.06 -22.13 -7.01
N VAL A 301 0.03 -21.38 -6.64
CA VAL A 301 -1.30 -21.91 -6.31
C VAL A 301 -2.38 -21.11 -7.01
N ILE A 302 -3.42 -21.76 -7.50
CA ILE A 302 -4.60 -21.12 -8.09
C ILE A 302 -5.80 -21.17 -7.14
N VAL A 303 -6.63 -20.13 -7.17
CA VAL A 303 -7.88 -20.03 -6.42
C VAL A 303 -8.99 -19.52 -7.34
N ASP A 304 -10.12 -20.23 -7.39
CA ASP A 304 -11.34 -19.74 -8.04
C ASP A 304 -12.03 -18.68 -7.15
N GLN A 305 -12.35 -17.52 -7.73
CA GLN A 305 -12.95 -16.36 -7.04
C GLN A 305 -14.48 -16.39 -7.10
N ARG A 306 -15.08 -17.56 -6.83
CA ARG A 306 -16.53 -17.81 -6.95
C ARG A 306 -17.04 -17.48 -8.35
N SER A 307 -16.32 -17.97 -9.36
CA SER A 307 -16.68 -17.73 -10.75
C SER A 307 -18.00 -18.44 -11.11
N THR A 308 -18.69 -17.93 -12.13
CA THR A 308 -20.02 -18.43 -12.52
C THR A 308 -19.95 -19.79 -13.21
N ASN A 309 -18.87 -20.04 -13.95
CA ASN A 309 -18.68 -21.25 -14.75
C ASN A 309 -17.56 -22.14 -14.20
N HIS A 310 -17.06 -21.82 -13.01
CA HIS A 310 -15.98 -22.51 -12.31
C HIS A 310 -14.64 -22.52 -13.04
N SER A 311 -13.59 -22.80 -12.26
CA SER A 311 -12.25 -23.09 -12.73
C SER A 311 -11.96 -24.57 -12.57
N PHE A 312 -11.11 -25.12 -13.42
CA PHE A 312 -10.73 -26.54 -13.40
C PHE A 312 -9.22 -26.66 -13.54
N LEU A 313 -8.64 -27.63 -12.83
CA LEU A 313 -7.23 -28.01 -12.96
C LEU A 313 -7.19 -29.49 -13.32
N LYS A 314 -6.51 -29.84 -14.42
CA LYS A 314 -6.44 -31.24 -14.89
C LYS A 314 -7.82 -31.91 -15.10
N GLY A 315 -8.85 -31.12 -15.39
CA GLY A 315 -10.23 -31.58 -15.59
C GLY A 315 -11.07 -31.69 -14.31
N GLU A 316 -10.48 -31.53 -13.12
CA GLU A 316 -11.21 -31.50 -11.86
C GLU A 316 -11.63 -30.06 -11.52
N MET A 317 -12.87 -29.89 -11.06
CA MET A 317 -13.41 -28.59 -10.69
C MET A 317 -12.78 -28.11 -9.38
N LEU A 318 -12.30 -26.86 -9.35
CA LEU A 318 -11.78 -26.26 -8.15
C LEU A 318 -12.93 -25.80 -7.26
N GLU A 319 -12.84 -26.13 -5.97
CA GLU A 319 -13.74 -25.56 -4.96
C GLU A 319 -13.47 -24.05 -4.81
N PRO A 320 -14.50 -23.20 -4.83
CA PRO A 320 -14.32 -21.76 -4.68
C PRO A 320 -13.60 -21.39 -3.38
N ASP A 321 -12.75 -20.37 -3.45
CA ASP A 321 -11.92 -19.87 -2.34
C ASP A 321 -10.88 -20.89 -1.78
N CYS A 322 -10.77 -22.11 -2.35
CA CYS A 322 -9.76 -23.09 -1.99
C CYS A 322 -8.49 -22.92 -2.84
N LYS A 323 -7.32 -23.05 -2.20
CA LYS A 323 -6.02 -23.01 -2.86
C LYS A 323 -5.66 -24.40 -3.39
N VAL A 324 -5.31 -24.46 -4.66
CA VAL A 324 -4.82 -25.69 -5.32
C VAL A 324 -3.47 -25.40 -5.94
N GLU A 325 -2.49 -26.26 -5.70
CA GLU A 325 -1.12 -26.09 -6.20
C GLU A 325 -1.01 -26.31 -7.71
N LEU A 326 -0.18 -25.49 -8.37
CA LEU A 326 0.13 -25.56 -9.79
C LEU A 326 1.55 -26.10 -9.97
N CYS A 327 1.68 -27.12 -10.81
CA CYS A 327 2.95 -27.65 -11.26
C CYS A 327 3.25 -27.21 -12.71
N ASP A 328 4.53 -27.17 -13.08
CA ASP A 328 4.93 -26.92 -14.48
C ASP A 328 4.23 -27.88 -15.45
N GLY A 329 3.67 -27.31 -16.53
CA GLY A 329 2.89 -28.03 -17.54
C GLY A 329 1.42 -28.28 -17.19
N ASP A 330 0.93 -27.80 -16.04
CA ASP A 330 -0.47 -27.99 -15.66
C ASP A 330 -1.44 -27.25 -16.58
N ILE A 331 -2.54 -27.91 -16.95
CA ILE A 331 -3.62 -27.31 -17.73
C ILE A 331 -4.69 -26.75 -16.80
N ILE A 332 -4.87 -25.44 -16.87
CA ILE A 332 -5.87 -24.65 -16.16
C ILE A 332 -6.98 -24.32 -17.13
N ARG A 333 -8.22 -24.68 -16.82
CA ARG A 333 -9.40 -24.28 -17.60
C ARG A 333 -10.26 -23.31 -16.79
N LEU A 334 -10.44 -22.10 -17.30
CA LEU A 334 -11.29 -21.06 -16.72
C LEU A 334 -12.54 -20.93 -17.59
N ALA A 335 -13.71 -21.32 -17.10
CA ALA A 335 -14.89 -21.54 -17.93
C ALA A 335 -14.59 -22.43 -19.17
N ASP A 336 -14.54 -21.83 -20.36
CA ASP A 336 -14.31 -22.44 -21.66
C ASP A 336 -12.95 -22.04 -22.29
N GLU A 337 -12.05 -21.41 -21.52
CA GLU A 337 -10.69 -21.06 -21.95
C GLU A 337 -9.65 -21.91 -21.23
N GLU A 338 -8.66 -22.40 -21.97
CA GLU A 338 -7.59 -23.26 -21.45
C GLU A 338 -6.23 -22.56 -21.51
N PHE A 339 -5.45 -22.75 -20.45
CA PHE A 339 -4.11 -22.21 -20.27
C PHE A 339 -3.16 -23.30 -19.80
N GLU A 340 -1.93 -23.31 -20.31
CA GLU A 340 -0.84 -24.12 -19.79
C GLU A 340 0.02 -23.28 -18.86
N PHE A 341 0.26 -23.76 -17.64
CA PHE A 341 1.17 -23.12 -16.68
C PHE A 341 2.62 -23.54 -16.94
N LYS A 342 3.54 -22.56 -16.95
CA LYS A 342 4.97 -22.78 -17.16
C LYS A 342 5.82 -22.12 -16.10
N LEU A 343 6.81 -22.84 -15.58
CA LEU A 343 7.92 -22.28 -14.81
C LEU A 343 9.04 -21.86 -15.78
N GLU A 344 9.68 -20.73 -15.49
CA GLU A 344 10.86 -20.22 -16.19
C GLU A 344 12.08 -20.48 -15.31
N ASP A 345 13.10 -21.13 -15.89
CA ASP A 345 14.38 -21.49 -15.26
C ASP A 345 15.33 -20.29 -15.10
#